data_AF-A0A257P0D4-F1
#
_entry.id   AF-A0A257P0D4-F1
#
_cell.length_a   1.000
_cell.length_b   1.000
_cell.length_c   1.000
_cell.angle_alpha   90.00
_cell.angle_beta   90.00
_cell.angle_gamma   90.00
#
_symmetry.space_group_name_H-M   'P 1'
#
loop_
_entity.id
_entity.type
_entity.pdbx_description
1 polymer ?
#
loop_
_entity_poly.entity_id
_entity_poly.type
_entity_poly.pdbx_seq_one_letter_code
_entity_poly.pdbx_strand_id
1 'polypeptide(L)'
;MAVLALSACSGDSSPPVTYAPLNYFYLPPINLKVVTVNIQNNYVPDAGAQALLAQDPETPADAMLAVARQRLVANGTPGTATFTVETASIEPENGNLVGTLSVRLDVVSADGRAKGYTEASVNHSETAPDSNDQGKMQAALYDITKQLMDSMNVELQYQIQHNLGSWIAYSTSAAAAPVTSHGGVVGGIVATPLAGPPGGTVPAMAPPAPVGPNGLAPGVHNMVPPGMQH
;
A
#
# COMPACT_ATOMS: atom_id res chain seq x y z
N MET A 1 -21.97 -4.53 73.71
CA MET A 1 -22.37 -5.33 72.53
C MET A 1 -22.85 -4.32 71.49
N ALA A 2 -22.08 -3.77 70.56
CA ALA A 2 -21.14 -4.38 69.61
C ALA A 2 -21.77 -5.58 68.90
N VAL A 3 -22.28 -5.38 67.68
CA VAL A 3 -21.93 -6.16 66.46
C VAL A 3 -22.54 -5.47 65.23
N LEU A 4 -21.63 -4.87 64.45
CA LEU A 4 -21.48 -4.85 62.99
C LEU A 4 -22.68 -4.52 62.09
N ALA A 5 -22.65 -3.29 61.57
CA ALA A 5 -23.15 -2.95 60.24
C ALA A 5 -22.31 -3.68 59.18
N LEU A 6 -22.96 -4.48 58.32
CA LEU A 6 -22.37 -4.92 57.05
C LEU A 6 -22.93 -4.06 55.92
N SER A 7 -22.13 -3.07 55.53
CA SER A 7 -22.27 -2.33 54.28
C SER A 7 -21.88 -3.26 53.13
N ALA A 8 -22.85 -3.89 52.47
CA ALA A 8 -22.65 -4.60 51.22
C ALA A 8 -22.51 -3.58 50.07
N CYS A 9 -21.30 -3.06 49.86
CA CYS A 9 -20.95 -2.32 48.65
C CYS A 9 -20.28 -3.29 47.68
N SER A 10 -21.07 -4.17 47.06
CA SER A 10 -20.65 -4.91 45.87
C SER A 10 -21.24 -4.22 44.66
N GLY A 11 -20.85 -2.96 44.46
CA GLY A 11 -21.01 -2.30 43.18
C GLY A 11 -19.95 -2.87 42.26
N ASP A 12 -20.32 -3.89 41.49
CA ASP A 12 -19.55 -4.41 40.37
C ASP A 12 -19.49 -3.30 39.30
N SER A 13 -18.61 -2.33 39.54
CA SER A 13 -18.30 -1.26 38.59
C SER A 13 -17.03 -1.70 37.89
N SER A 14 -17.17 -2.62 36.93
CA SER A 14 -16.10 -2.91 35.99
C SER A 14 -15.69 -1.59 35.32
N PRO A 15 -14.40 -1.20 35.38
CA PRO A 15 -13.96 0.06 34.80
C PRO A 15 -14.25 0.08 33.30
N PRO A 16 -14.64 1.22 32.72
CA PRO A 16 -14.95 1.31 31.30
C PRO A 16 -13.72 0.94 30.46
N VAL A 17 -13.88 -0.05 29.57
CA VAL A 17 -12.85 -0.44 28.60
C VAL A 17 -12.66 0.71 27.61
N THR A 18 -11.43 1.19 27.48
CA THR A 18 -11.08 2.24 26.51
C THR A 18 -10.18 1.64 25.44
N TYR A 19 -10.51 1.89 24.18
CA TYR A 19 -9.75 1.44 23.02
C TYR A 19 -8.82 2.55 22.55
N ALA A 20 -7.58 2.20 22.22
CA ALA A 20 -6.66 3.15 21.63
C ALA A 20 -7.09 3.41 20.17
N PRO A 21 -7.01 4.65 19.65
CA PRO A 21 -7.27 4.90 18.24
C PRO A 21 -6.27 4.14 17.37
N LEU A 22 -6.75 3.48 16.30
CA LEU A 22 -5.87 2.84 15.32
C LEU A 22 -5.17 3.94 14.52
N ASN A 23 -3.95 4.27 14.94
CA ASN A 23 -3.16 5.30 14.29
C ASN A 23 -2.00 4.67 13.52
N TYR A 24 -1.78 5.19 12.31
CA TYR A 24 -0.80 4.66 11.37
C TYR A 24 0.20 5.74 10.93
N PHE A 25 0.39 6.78 11.75
CA PHE A 25 1.29 7.90 11.48
C PHE A 25 2.76 7.49 11.32
N TYR A 26 3.14 6.32 11.84
CA TYR A 26 4.49 5.78 11.67
C TYR A 26 4.75 5.23 10.26
N LEU A 27 3.71 5.04 9.44
CA LEU A 27 3.86 4.59 8.06
C LEU A 27 4.27 5.76 7.16
N PRO A 28 5.19 5.52 6.20
CA PRO A 28 5.64 6.57 5.30
C PRO A 28 4.49 7.08 4.41
N PRO A 29 4.48 8.39 4.09
CA PRO A 29 3.53 8.96 3.15
C PRO A 29 3.79 8.44 1.73
N ILE A 30 2.71 8.35 0.95
CA ILE A 30 2.68 7.96 -0.45
C ILE A 30 2.45 9.22 -1.27
N ASN A 31 3.52 9.75 -1.85
CA ASN A 31 3.44 10.96 -2.69
C ASN A 31 3.00 10.56 -4.10
N LEU A 32 1.80 11.02 -4.48
CA LEU A 32 1.22 10.81 -5.80
C LEU A 32 1.51 12.02 -6.69
N LYS A 33 1.84 11.79 -7.96
CA LYS A 33 2.10 12.83 -8.98
C LYS A 33 0.81 13.45 -9.51
N VAL A 34 -0.02 13.93 -8.59
CA VAL A 34 -1.32 14.55 -8.81
C VAL A 34 -1.43 15.79 -7.93
N VAL A 35 -2.36 16.68 -8.26
CA VAL A 35 -2.64 17.89 -7.44
C VAL A 35 -3.80 17.69 -6.48
N THR A 36 -4.67 16.72 -6.75
CA THR A 36 -5.86 16.44 -5.96
C THR A 36 -5.93 14.97 -5.59
N VAL A 37 -6.23 14.68 -4.32
CA VAL A 37 -6.61 13.35 -3.84
C VAL A 37 -8.03 13.44 -3.29
N ASN A 38 -8.94 12.66 -3.88
CA ASN A 38 -10.30 12.47 -3.40
C ASN A 38 -10.37 11.17 -2.63
N ILE A 39 -11.02 11.18 -1.47
CA ILE A 39 -11.18 10.01 -0.61
C ILE A 39 -12.67 9.80 -0.42
N GLN A 40 -13.15 8.61 -0.76
CA GLN A 40 -14.56 8.26 -0.81
C GLN A 40 -14.81 6.94 -0.09
N ASN A 41 -16.01 6.82 0.49
CA ASN A 41 -16.52 5.57 1.03
C ASN A 41 -17.74 5.15 0.21
N ASN A 42 -17.61 4.04 -0.51
CA ASN A 42 -18.71 3.44 -1.27
C ASN A 42 -19.30 2.22 -0.58
N TYR A 43 -18.72 1.78 0.55
CA TYR A 43 -19.24 0.65 1.29
C TYR A 43 -20.53 1.03 2.02
N VAL A 44 -21.57 0.21 1.80
CA VAL A 44 -22.85 0.30 2.50
C VAL A 44 -23.13 -1.07 3.13
N PRO A 45 -23.05 -1.20 4.48
CA PRO A 45 -23.31 -2.46 5.15
C PRO A 45 -24.80 -2.83 5.08
N ASP A 46 -25.11 -4.13 5.08
CA ASP A 46 -26.48 -4.59 5.33
C ASP A 46 -26.86 -4.42 6.81
N ALA A 47 -28.12 -4.67 7.15
CA ALA A 47 -28.63 -4.45 8.50
C ALA A 47 -27.93 -5.27 9.59
N GLY A 48 -27.50 -6.51 9.27
CA GLY A 48 -26.78 -7.38 10.19
C GLY A 48 -25.37 -6.89 10.45
N ALA A 49 -24.62 -6.61 9.38
CA ALA A 49 -23.28 -6.03 9.46
C ALA A 49 -23.32 -4.66 10.17
N GLN A 50 -24.30 -3.81 9.89
CA GLN A 50 -24.44 -2.49 10.52
C GLN A 50 -24.65 -2.58 12.04
N ALA A 51 -25.43 -3.54 12.51
CA ALA A 51 -25.66 -3.75 13.94
C ALA A 51 -24.41 -4.26 14.67
N LEU A 52 -23.57 -5.04 13.98
CA LEU A 52 -22.31 -5.50 14.50
C LEU A 52 -21.25 -4.38 14.50
N LEU A 53 -21.09 -3.67 13.38
CA LEU A 53 -20.19 -2.53 13.25
C LEU A 53 -20.55 -1.37 14.18
N ALA A 54 -21.83 -1.23 14.58
CA ALA A 54 -22.22 -0.24 15.59
C ALA A 54 -21.65 -0.53 16.99
N GLN A 55 -21.18 -1.75 17.23
CA GLN A 55 -20.49 -2.13 18.46
C GLN A 55 -18.97 -1.95 18.34
N ASP A 56 -18.44 -1.89 17.12
CA ASP A 56 -17.02 -1.72 16.85
C ASP A 56 -16.56 -0.33 17.32
N PRO A 57 -15.55 -0.24 18.22
CA PRO A 57 -14.99 1.04 18.63
C PRO A 57 -14.46 1.89 17.47
N GLU A 58 -13.95 1.26 16.42
CA GLU A 58 -13.44 1.93 15.23
C GLU A 58 -13.66 1.03 14.00
N THR A 59 -14.60 1.40 13.12
CA THR A 59 -14.95 0.55 11.98
C THR A 59 -13.80 0.43 10.96
N PRO A 60 -13.68 -0.69 10.22
CA PRO A 60 -12.66 -0.84 9.18
C PRO A 60 -12.72 0.26 8.12
N ALA A 61 -13.93 0.75 7.79
CA ALA A 61 -14.11 1.84 6.84
C ALA A 61 -13.52 3.15 7.37
N ASP A 62 -13.85 3.54 8.61
CA ASP A 62 -13.34 4.77 9.22
C ASP A 62 -11.83 4.73 9.40
N ALA A 63 -11.29 3.60 9.87
CA ALA A 63 -9.85 3.38 10.01
C ALA A 63 -9.14 3.55 8.65
N MET A 64 -9.67 2.94 7.58
CA MET A 64 -9.07 3.03 6.25
C MET A 64 -9.13 4.44 5.65
N LEU A 65 -10.23 5.16 5.87
CA LEU A 65 -10.34 6.57 5.46
C LEU A 65 -9.34 7.45 6.21
N ALA A 66 -9.11 7.19 7.49
CA ALA A 66 -8.09 7.90 8.28
C ALA A 66 -6.68 7.64 7.72
N VAL A 67 -6.33 6.38 7.44
CA VAL A 67 -5.06 6.01 6.80
C VAL A 67 -4.89 6.68 5.45
N ALA A 68 -5.91 6.63 4.59
CA ALA A 68 -5.85 7.25 3.27
C ALA A 68 -5.57 8.76 3.36
N ARG A 69 -6.24 9.46 4.28
CA ARG A 69 -6.04 10.91 4.52
C ARG A 69 -4.64 11.23 5.04
N GLN A 70 -4.10 10.36 5.88
CA GLN A 70 -2.77 10.55 6.49
C GLN A 70 -1.64 10.24 5.52
N ARG A 71 -1.80 9.22 4.68
CA ARG A 71 -0.71 8.68 3.85
C ARG A 71 -0.75 9.16 2.41
N LEU A 72 -1.91 9.35 1.79
CA LEU A 72 -1.98 9.76 0.39
C LEU A 72 -1.77 11.27 0.28
N VAL A 73 -0.64 11.67 -0.31
CA VAL A 73 -0.26 13.07 -0.47
C VAL A 73 -0.23 13.42 -1.95
N ALA A 74 -0.98 14.43 -2.34
CA ALA A 74 -0.86 15.03 -3.68
C ALA A 74 0.42 15.89 -3.73
N ASN A 75 1.40 15.45 -4.52
CA ASN A 75 2.64 16.17 -4.75
C ASN A 75 3.13 15.91 -6.19
N GLY A 76 2.57 16.62 -7.16
CA GLY A 76 3.10 16.59 -8.52
C GLY A 76 2.31 17.38 -9.54
N THR A 77 2.22 16.80 -10.74
CA THR A 77 1.63 17.44 -11.92
C THR A 77 0.10 17.46 -11.89
N PRO A 78 -0.54 18.34 -12.68
CA PRO A 78 -2.00 18.40 -12.79
C PRO A 78 -2.63 17.02 -13.09
N GLY A 79 -3.52 16.59 -12.21
CA GLY A 79 -4.18 15.28 -12.22
C GLY A 79 -4.92 15.04 -10.91
N THR A 80 -5.71 13.97 -10.88
CA THR A 80 -6.55 13.59 -9.75
C THR A 80 -6.34 12.12 -9.40
N ALA A 81 -6.19 11.84 -8.11
CA ALA A 81 -6.33 10.51 -7.55
C ALA A 81 -7.68 10.37 -6.84
N THR A 82 -8.34 9.23 -6.99
CA THR A 82 -9.57 8.90 -6.26
C THR A 82 -9.35 7.57 -5.53
N PHE A 83 -9.33 7.64 -4.21
CA PHE A 83 -9.29 6.49 -3.33
C PHE A 83 -10.71 6.16 -2.86
N THR A 84 -11.12 4.92 -3.04
CA THR A 84 -12.47 4.44 -2.75
C THR A 84 -12.39 3.21 -1.86
N VAL A 85 -13.05 3.25 -0.72
CA VAL A 85 -13.34 2.04 0.07
C VAL A 85 -14.54 1.35 -0.56
N GLU A 86 -14.33 0.13 -1.07
CA GLU A 86 -15.36 -0.65 -1.77
C GLU A 86 -16.09 -1.58 -0.81
N THR A 87 -15.33 -2.28 0.04
CA THR A 87 -15.84 -3.22 1.04
C THR A 87 -15.11 -2.99 2.36
N ALA A 88 -15.84 -2.98 3.47
CA ALA A 88 -15.29 -2.85 4.82
C ALA A 88 -16.21 -3.58 5.82
N SER A 89 -16.47 -4.86 5.55
CA SER A 89 -17.43 -5.67 6.31
C SER A 89 -16.74 -6.48 7.40
N ILE A 90 -17.46 -6.69 8.50
CA ILE A 90 -17.19 -7.73 9.47
C ILE A 90 -18.51 -8.47 9.70
N GLU A 91 -18.51 -9.77 9.48
CA GLU A 91 -19.71 -10.60 9.53
C GLU A 91 -19.46 -11.87 10.35
N PRO A 92 -20.46 -12.36 11.10
CA PRO A 92 -20.35 -13.62 11.80
C PRO A 92 -20.58 -14.79 10.82
N GLU A 93 -19.63 -15.72 10.73
CA GLU A 93 -19.71 -16.90 9.88
C GLU A 93 -19.27 -18.14 10.65
N ASN A 94 -20.17 -19.14 10.80
CA ASN A 94 -19.84 -20.45 11.39
C ASN A 94 -19.14 -20.40 12.77
N GLY A 95 -19.48 -19.41 13.61
CA GLY A 95 -18.86 -19.21 14.93
C GLY A 95 -17.56 -18.39 14.91
N ASN A 96 -17.19 -17.85 13.75
CA ASN A 96 -16.10 -16.91 13.57
C ASN A 96 -16.62 -15.51 13.23
N LEU A 97 -15.81 -14.50 13.47
CA LEU A 97 -15.89 -13.21 12.79
C LEU A 97 -15.04 -13.30 11.52
N VAL A 98 -15.60 -12.86 10.40
CA VAL A 98 -14.93 -12.78 9.11
C VAL A 98 -14.96 -11.33 8.67
N GLY A 99 -13.77 -10.75 8.58
CA GLY A 99 -13.55 -9.39 8.13
C GLY A 99 -13.07 -9.35 6.69
N THR A 100 -13.61 -8.44 5.89
CA THR A 100 -13.15 -8.17 4.52
C THR A 100 -12.99 -6.68 4.31
N LEU A 101 -11.81 -6.28 3.84
CA LEU A 101 -11.51 -4.90 3.49
C LEU A 101 -10.99 -4.85 2.04
N SER A 102 -11.64 -4.07 1.19
CA SER A 102 -11.28 -3.89 -0.22
C SER A 102 -11.31 -2.43 -0.60
N VAL A 103 -10.27 -1.98 -1.29
CA VAL A 103 -10.10 -0.59 -1.69
C VAL A 103 -9.59 -0.50 -3.12
N ARG A 104 -9.90 0.63 -3.75
CA ARG A 104 -9.47 0.96 -5.10
C ARG A 104 -8.86 2.35 -5.13
N LEU A 105 -7.79 2.51 -5.90
CA LEU A 105 -7.15 3.80 -6.16
C LEU A 105 -7.05 4.01 -7.67
N ASP A 106 -7.78 4.99 -8.19
CA ASP A 106 -7.70 5.45 -9.58
C ASP A 106 -6.88 6.74 -9.66
N VAL A 107 -6.05 6.87 -10.70
CA VAL A 107 -5.27 8.08 -11.01
C VAL A 107 -5.44 8.47 -12.46
N VAL A 108 -5.63 9.77 -12.69
CA VAL A 108 -5.84 10.35 -14.03
C VAL A 108 -5.10 11.68 -14.18
N SER A 109 -4.43 11.89 -15.31
CA SER A 109 -3.79 13.18 -15.63
C SER A 109 -4.85 14.21 -16.00
N ALA A 110 -4.54 15.50 -15.87
CA ALA A 110 -5.50 16.57 -16.19
C ALA A 110 -5.99 16.54 -17.65
N ASP A 111 -5.15 16.08 -18.59
CA ASP A 111 -5.51 15.91 -20.01
C ASP A 111 -6.15 14.54 -20.31
N GLY A 112 -6.28 13.66 -19.30
CA GLY A 112 -6.95 12.37 -19.39
C GLY A 112 -6.21 11.30 -20.19
N ARG A 113 -5.00 11.60 -20.72
CA ARG A 113 -4.22 10.66 -21.55
C ARG A 113 -3.50 9.61 -20.73
N ALA A 114 -3.03 9.95 -19.54
CA ALA A 114 -2.45 8.99 -18.62
C ALA A 114 -3.49 8.60 -17.58
N LYS A 115 -3.71 7.29 -17.42
CA LYS A 115 -4.57 6.70 -16.40
C LYS A 115 -3.89 5.49 -15.79
N GLY A 116 -4.17 5.23 -14.53
CA GLY A 116 -3.78 4.02 -13.83
C GLY A 116 -4.80 3.71 -12.75
N TYR A 117 -4.87 2.45 -12.35
CA TYR A 117 -5.63 2.05 -11.18
C TYR A 117 -4.92 0.92 -10.45
N THR A 118 -5.27 0.73 -9.19
CA THR A 118 -4.87 -0.45 -8.42
C THR A 118 -5.95 -0.79 -7.41
N GLU A 119 -6.02 -2.06 -7.05
CA GLU A 119 -6.98 -2.59 -6.10
C GLU A 119 -6.21 -3.39 -5.05
N ALA A 120 -6.65 -3.31 -3.80
CA ALA A 120 -6.09 -4.06 -2.69
C ALA A 120 -7.24 -4.66 -1.89
N SER A 121 -7.12 -5.95 -1.55
CA SER A 121 -8.14 -6.66 -0.78
C SER A 121 -7.47 -7.58 0.23
N VAL A 122 -7.98 -7.58 1.45
CA VAL A 122 -7.55 -8.46 2.52
C VAL A 122 -8.76 -9.03 3.24
N ASN A 123 -8.58 -10.23 3.77
CA ASN A 123 -9.54 -10.85 4.66
C ASN A 123 -8.84 -11.34 5.92
N HIS A 124 -9.59 -11.39 7.00
CA HIS A 124 -9.15 -12.02 8.23
C HIS A 124 -10.32 -12.77 8.85
N SER A 125 -10.04 -13.85 9.58
CA SER A 125 -11.04 -14.54 10.38
C SER A 125 -10.50 -14.87 11.76
N GLU A 126 -11.33 -14.70 12.77
CA GLU A 126 -11.04 -15.10 14.14
C GLU A 126 -12.27 -15.72 14.79
N THR A 127 -12.08 -16.48 15.86
CA THR A 127 -13.21 -17.08 16.59
C THR A 127 -14.05 -15.99 17.25
N ALA A 128 -15.37 -16.01 16.99
CA ALA A 128 -16.28 -15.06 17.59
C ALA A 128 -16.43 -15.35 19.09
N PRO A 129 -16.37 -14.33 19.95
CA PRO A 129 -16.70 -14.49 21.35
C PRO A 129 -18.20 -14.76 21.52
N ASP A 130 -18.59 -15.19 22.72
CA ASP A 130 -20.01 -15.35 23.07
C ASP A 130 -20.76 -14.02 22.86
N SER A 131 -21.83 -14.07 22.06
CA SER A 131 -22.60 -12.87 21.68
C SER A 131 -23.28 -12.16 22.86
N ASN A 132 -23.40 -12.82 24.01
CA ASN A 132 -23.95 -12.21 25.23
C ASN A 132 -22.91 -11.36 25.99
N ASP A 133 -21.63 -11.44 25.65
CA ASP A 133 -20.55 -10.69 26.28
C ASP A 133 -20.12 -9.53 25.36
N GLN A 134 -20.80 -8.39 25.51
CA GLN A 134 -20.55 -7.20 24.68
C GLN A 134 -19.09 -6.73 24.77
N GLY A 135 -18.46 -6.79 25.95
CA GLY A 135 -17.07 -6.36 26.14
C GLY A 135 -16.09 -7.22 25.34
N LYS A 136 -16.29 -8.55 25.33
CA LYS A 136 -15.50 -9.45 24.48
C LYS A 136 -15.78 -9.24 22.99
N MET A 137 -17.04 -9.02 22.62
CA MET A 137 -17.40 -8.73 21.22
C MET A 137 -16.71 -7.46 20.71
N GLN A 138 -16.73 -6.38 21.48
CA GLN A 138 -16.04 -5.13 21.12
C GLN A 138 -14.52 -5.32 21.02
N ALA A 139 -13.94 -6.13 21.90
CA ALA A 139 -12.51 -6.45 21.82
C ALA A 139 -12.15 -7.26 20.58
N ALA A 140 -12.99 -8.23 20.19
CA ALA A 140 -12.81 -9.01 18.97
C ALA A 140 -12.94 -8.13 17.72
N LEU A 141 -14.01 -7.33 17.62
CA LEU A 141 -14.20 -6.37 16.51
C LEU A 141 -13.01 -5.42 16.35
N TYR A 142 -12.50 -4.89 17.45
CA TYR A 142 -11.31 -4.05 17.42
C TYR A 142 -10.06 -4.81 16.93
N ASP A 143 -9.86 -6.06 17.37
CA ASP A 143 -8.69 -6.86 16.98
C ASP A 143 -8.74 -7.28 15.51
N ILE A 144 -9.89 -7.77 15.02
CA ILE A 144 -10.05 -8.12 13.61
C ILE A 144 -9.90 -6.87 12.71
N THR A 145 -10.44 -5.70 13.12
CA THR A 145 -10.23 -4.44 12.39
C THR A 145 -8.75 -4.09 12.32
N LYS A 146 -8.03 -4.21 13.45
CA LYS A 146 -6.58 -3.97 13.49
C LYS A 146 -5.82 -4.90 12.55
N GLN A 147 -6.13 -6.20 12.56
CA GLN A 147 -5.48 -7.19 11.71
C GLN A 147 -5.74 -6.95 10.21
N LEU A 148 -6.98 -6.57 9.85
CA LEU A 148 -7.34 -6.14 8.49
C LEU A 148 -6.50 -4.94 8.08
N MET A 149 -6.43 -3.91 8.93
CA MET A 149 -5.70 -2.68 8.64
C MET A 149 -4.19 -2.92 8.52
N ASP A 150 -3.60 -3.75 9.40
CA ASP A 150 -2.18 -4.12 9.34
C ASP A 150 -1.84 -4.83 8.01
N SER A 151 -2.69 -5.77 7.59
CA SER A 151 -2.55 -6.50 6.33
C SER A 151 -2.77 -5.58 5.12
N MET A 152 -3.82 -4.75 5.16
CA MET A 152 -4.17 -3.83 4.09
C MET A 152 -3.08 -2.78 3.86
N ASN A 153 -2.42 -2.31 4.92
CA ASN A 153 -1.34 -1.36 4.80
C ASN A 153 -0.14 -1.88 4.00
N VAL A 154 0.16 -3.18 4.13
CA VAL A 154 1.22 -3.85 3.36
C VAL A 154 0.76 -4.10 1.93
N GLU A 155 -0.45 -4.65 1.77
CA GLU A 155 -1.02 -4.99 0.46
C GLU A 155 -1.18 -3.73 -0.41
N LEU A 156 -1.79 -2.67 0.12
CA LEU A 156 -1.96 -1.42 -0.61
C LEU A 156 -0.62 -0.82 -1.02
N GLN A 157 0.39 -0.87 -0.15
CA GLN A 157 1.72 -0.36 -0.46
C GLN A 157 2.36 -1.13 -1.63
N TYR A 158 2.24 -2.45 -1.62
CA TYR A 158 2.71 -3.32 -2.70
C TYR A 158 1.98 -3.01 -4.00
N GLN A 159 0.65 -2.95 -3.96
CA GLN A 159 -0.21 -2.74 -5.12
C GLN A 159 0.04 -1.38 -5.78
N ILE A 160 0.20 -0.32 -4.97
CA ILE A 160 0.57 1.00 -5.45
C ILE A 160 1.95 0.98 -6.13
N GLN A 161 2.97 0.40 -5.50
CA GLN A 161 4.32 0.34 -6.09
C GLN A 161 4.35 -0.43 -7.40
N HIS A 162 3.60 -1.53 -7.48
CA HIS A 162 3.61 -2.42 -8.63
C HIS A 162 2.82 -1.85 -9.82
N ASN A 163 1.62 -1.33 -9.57
CA ASN A 163 0.70 -0.93 -10.65
C ASN A 163 0.77 0.57 -10.96
N LEU A 164 1.15 1.39 -9.98
CA LEU A 164 1.15 2.85 -10.07
C LEU A 164 2.56 3.46 -9.97
N GLY A 165 3.62 2.69 -10.17
CA GLY A 165 5.01 3.15 -10.03
C GLY A 165 5.34 4.45 -10.80
N SER A 166 4.77 4.65 -11.99
CA SER A 166 4.94 5.88 -12.77
C SER A 166 4.25 7.11 -12.13
N TRP A 167 3.19 6.89 -11.35
CA TRP A 167 2.40 7.88 -10.63
C TRP A 167 2.94 8.20 -9.24
N ILE A 168 3.91 7.44 -8.73
CA ILE A 168 4.53 7.70 -7.43
C ILE A 168 5.69 8.68 -7.62
N ALA A 169 5.68 9.77 -6.85
CA ALA A 169 6.87 10.55 -6.61
C ALA A 169 7.68 9.84 -5.53
N TYR A 170 8.70 9.09 -5.93
CA TYR A 170 9.70 8.67 -4.95
C TYR A 170 10.32 9.95 -4.40
N SER A 171 10.07 10.23 -3.12
CA SER A 171 10.88 11.17 -2.37
C SER A 171 12.29 10.58 -2.31
N THR A 172 13.09 10.74 -3.36
CA THR A 172 14.50 10.92 -3.08
C THR A 172 14.53 12.18 -2.24
N SER A 173 14.94 12.09 -0.97
CA SER A 173 15.35 13.27 -0.21
C SER A 173 16.61 13.84 -0.87
N ALA A 174 16.48 14.31 -2.10
CA ALA A 174 17.32 15.34 -2.64
C ALA A 174 16.49 16.61 -2.47
N ALA A 175 16.73 17.31 -1.37
CA ALA A 175 16.85 18.74 -1.48
C ALA A 175 17.87 18.97 -2.62
N ALA A 176 17.38 19.09 -3.84
CA ALA A 176 18.12 19.72 -4.91
C ALA A 176 18.29 21.15 -4.43
N ALA A 177 19.42 21.41 -3.76
CA ALA A 177 19.88 22.75 -3.53
C ALA A 177 19.74 23.50 -4.86
N PRO A 178 19.18 24.72 -4.86
CA PRO A 178 19.05 25.48 -6.10
C PRO A 178 20.46 25.63 -6.67
N VAL A 179 20.70 25.06 -7.85
CA VAL A 179 21.90 25.37 -8.61
C VAL A 179 21.73 26.80 -9.11
N THR A 180 22.06 27.77 -8.28
CA THR A 180 22.24 29.15 -8.71
C THR A 180 23.47 29.18 -9.61
N SER A 181 23.24 29.03 -10.91
CA SER A 181 24.21 29.35 -11.96
C SER A 181 24.40 30.87 -12.00
N HIS A 182 25.08 31.44 -11.01
CA HIS A 182 25.60 32.79 -11.08
C HIS A 182 27.09 32.71 -11.42
N GLY A 183 27.42 33.10 -12.65
CA GLY A 183 28.79 33.28 -13.09
C GLY A 183 29.51 34.30 -12.21
N GLY A 184 30.72 33.96 -11.77
CA GLY A 184 31.58 34.84 -10.98
C GLY A 184 32.71 34.07 -10.31
N VAL A 185 33.84 33.99 -11.00
CA VAL A 185 35.11 33.37 -10.60
C VAL A 185 35.62 33.90 -9.26
N VAL A 186 36.00 33.04 -8.30
CA VAL A 186 37.35 32.90 -7.68
C VAL A 186 37.37 31.62 -6.80
N GLY A 187 38.27 30.65 -7.07
CA GLY A 187 38.85 29.81 -6.01
C GLY A 187 38.48 28.31 -5.87
N GLY A 188 38.64 27.51 -6.93
CA GLY A 188 39.32 26.19 -6.89
C GLY A 188 38.69 24.98 -6.17
N ILE A 189 38.18 24.01 -6.94
CA ILE A 189 38.84 22.70 -7.20
C ILE A 189 38.30 22.16 -8.54
N VAL A 190 39.20 21.94 -9.50
CA VAL A 190 38.91 21.25 -10.76
C VAL A 190 39.46 19.84 -10.61
N ALA A 191 38.62 18.82 -10.78
CA ALA A 191 39.09 17.45 -10.91
C ALA A 191 39.80 17.30 -12.26
N THR A 192 41.11 17.21 -12.24
CA THR A 192 41.95 16.90 -13.40
C THR A 192 41.73 15.44 -13.79
N PRO A 193 41.32 15.13 -15.03
CA PRO A 193 41.28 13.74 -15.48
C PRO A 193 42.70 13.17 -15.56
N LEU A 194 42.88 11.95 -15.04
CA LEU A 194 44.14 11.22 -15.05
C LEU A 194 44.52 10.87 -16.50
N ALA A 195 45.62 11.44 -17.00
CA ALA A 195 46.18 11.10 -18.29
C ALA A 195 46.75 9.67 -18.27
N GLY A 196 46.41 8.87 -19.27
CA GLY A 196 46.95 7.51 -19.45
C GLY A 196 48.44 7.51 -19.81
N PRO A 197 49.16 6.38 -19.61
CA PRO A 197 50.59 6.28 -19.92
C PRO A 197 50.88 6.33 -21.43
N PRO A 198 52.05 6.83 -21.86
CA PRO A 198 52.45 6.88 -23.26
C PRO A 198 52.76 5.50 -23.83
N GLY A 199 52.45 5.32 -25.12
CA GLY A 199 52.44 4.05 -25.82
C GLY A 199 53.79 3.34 -25.92
N GLY A 200 53.76 2.03 -25.66
CA GLY A 200 54.73 1.07 -26.17
C GLY A 200 54.16 0.41 -27.42
N THR A 201 54.95 0.39 -28.50
CA THR A 201 54.65 -0.30 -29.76
C THR A 201 54.49 -1.80 -29.54
N VAL A 202 53.27 -2.32 -29.72
CA VAL A 202 53.03 -3.77 -29.87
C VAL A 202 52.91 -4.12 -31.36
N PRO A 203 53.49 -5.24 -31.83
CA PRO A 203 53.43 -5.65 -33.24
C PRO A 203 51.99 -5.92 -33.70
N ALA A 204 51.69 -5.54 -34.94
CA ALA A 204 50.41 -5.78 -35.59
C ALA A 204 50.12 -7.28 -35.73
N MET A 205 49.09 -7.77 -35.05
CA MET A 205 48.50 -9.09 -35.30
C MET A 205 47.41 -8.94 -36.36
N ALA A 206 47.49 -9.78 -37.39
CA ALA A 206 46.68 -9.70 -38.60
C ALA A 206 45.17 -9.86 -38.34
N PRO A 207 44.29 -9.21 -39.13
CA PRO A 207 42.85 -9.35 -39.02
C PRO A 207 42.38 -10.74 -39.50
N PRO A 208 41.39 -11.37 -38.85
CA PRO A 208 40.68 -12.49 -39.43
C PRO A 208 39.83 -12.04 -40.64
N ALA A 209 39.81 -12.89 -41.65
CA ALA A 209 39.19 -12.64 -42.95
C ALA A 209 37.66 -12.43 -42.88
N PRO A 210 37.08 -11.66 -43.81
CA PRO A 210 35.63 -11.51 -43.92
C PRO A 210 34.99 -12.80 -44.43
N VAL A 211 34.02 -13.33 -43.66
CA VAL A 211 33.12 -14.39 -44.12
C VAL A 211 32.10 -13.77 -45.09
N GLY A 212 32.17 -14.19 -46.35
CA GLY A 212 31.30 -13.73 -47.42
C GLY A 212 29.87 -14.28 -47.33
N PRO A 213 28.91 -13.69 -48.07
CA PRO A 213 27.53 -14.13 -48.12
C PRO A 213 27.33 -15.18 -49.21
N ASN A 214 26.77 -16.34 -48.86
CA ASN A 214 25.75 -17.09 -49.63
C ASN A 214 25.67 -18.56 -49.19
N GLY A 215 24.44 -19.07 -49.10
CA GLY A 215 24.16 -20.48 -49.45
C GLY A 215 23.40 -21.34 -48.43
N LEU A 216 22.07 -21.20 -48.43
CA LEU A 216 21.09 -22.30 -48.58
C LEU A 216 21.14 -23.56 -47.66
N ALA A 217 20.21 -23.59 -46.69
CA ALA A 217 19.22 -24.65 -46.34
C ALA A 217 19.69 -26.07 -45.89
N PRO A 218 18.83 -26.98 -45.34
CA PRO A 218 17.45 -26.86 -44.82
C PRO A 218 17.24 -27.47 -43.39
N GLY A 219 16.06 -27.21 -42.79
CA GLY A 219 15.30 -28.25 -42.08
C GLY A 219 15.50 -28.41 -40.56
N VAL A 220 15.01 -27.47 -39.77
CA VAL A 220 14.77 -27.70 -38.33
C VAL A 220 13.49 -28.52 -38.14
N HIS A 221 13.62 -29.65 -37.44
CA HIS A 221 12.51 -30.50 -37.02
C HIS A 221 11.65 -29.75 -36.00
N ASN A 222 10.40 -29.54 -36.38
CA ASN A 222 9.33 -28.99 -35.54
C ASN A 222 8.83 -30.08 -34.58
N MET A 223 9.17 -29.98 -33.29
CA MET A 223 8.54 -30.80 -32.24
C MET A 223 7.21 -30.16 -31.82
N VAL A 224 6.13 -30.74 -32.32
CA VAL A 224 4.75 -30.57 -31.87
C VAL A 224 4.54 -31.35 -30.56
N PRO A 225 3.88 -30.79 -29.53
CA PRO A 225 3.38 -31.56 -28.39
C PRO A 225 2.07 -32.30 -28.74
N PRO A 226 1.85 -33.52 -28.24
CA PRO A 226 0.70 -34.34 -28.59
C PRO A 226 -0.60 -33.81 -27.97
N GLY A 227 -1.59 -33.58 -28.84
CA GLY A 227 -2.97 -33.31 -28.47
C GLY A 227 -3.66 -34.53 -27.89
N MET A 228 -4.48 -34.28 -26.89
CA MET A 228 -5.42 -35.21 -26.28
C MET A 228 -6.52 -35.56 -27.29
N GLN A 229 -6.82 -36.86 -27.37
CA GLN A 229 -7.92 -37.41 -28.15
C GLN A 229 -9.24 -37.16 -27.43
N HIS A 230 -10.25 -36.69 -28.14
CA HIS A 230 -11.66 -37.10 -28.05
C HIS A 230 -12.44 -36.52 -29.23
#